data_AF-A0A4Y2QAZ3-F1
#
_entry.id   AF-A0A4Y2QAZ3-F1
#
_cell.length_a   1.000
_cell.length_b   1.000
_cell.length_c   1.000
_cell.angle_alpha   90.00
_cell.angle_beta   90.00
_cell.angle_gamma   90.00
#
_symmetry.space_group_name_H-M   'P 1'
#
loop_
_entity.id
_entity.type
_entity.pdbx_description
1 polymer ?
#
loop_
_entity_poly.entity_id
_entity_poly.type
_entity_poly.pdbx_seq_one_letter_code
_entity_poly.pdbx_strand_id
1 'polypeptide(L)'
;MAIQINDGPAVWKQTQGCSEGSCTSPLFWNIVADEILKTDWPKEVHLQAFADDFAFVISGRSRRELEQHTSFALETFKNWTDKNEFNISIEKSQYLIGKLSRGPVVRWNSQSI
;
A
#
# COMPACT_ATOMS: atom_id res chain seq x y z
N MET A 1 -24.31 -5.88 -6.97
CA MET A 1 -24.23 -6.84 -8.09
C MET A 1 -25.10 -8.03 -7.73
N ALA A 2 -26.04 -8.43 -8.59
CA ALA A 2 -26.92 -9.59 -8.31
C ALA A 2 -26.35 -10.80 -9.05
N ILE A 3 -26.03 -11.85 -8.29
CA ILE A 3 -25.64 -13.15 -8.84
C ILE A 3 -26.92 -13.98 -8.84
N GLN A 4 -27.35 -14.45 -10.01
CA GLN A 4 -28.51 -15.33 -10.11
C GLN A 4 -28.09 -16.75 -9.75
N ILE A 5 -28.67 -17.26 -8.67
CA ILE A 5 -28.67 -18.68 -8.31
C ILE A 5 -30.10 -19.23 -8.52
N ASN A 6 -30.23 -20.55 -8.67
CA ASN A 6 -31.49 -21.22 -9.03
C ASN A 6 -32.66 -20.98 -8.05
N ASP A 7 -32.39 -20.37 -6.88
CA ASP A 7 -33.37 -20.04 -5.83
C ASP A 7 -33.80 -18.55 -5.80
N GLY A 8 -33.43 -17.75 -6.81
CA GLY A 8 -33.80 -16.34 -6.95
C GLY A 8 -32.62 -15.36 -6.76
N PRO A 9 -32.86 -14.04 -6.90
CA PRO A 9 -31.81 -13.04 -6.80
C PRO A 9 -31.29 -12.93 -5.37
N ALA A 10 -30.07 -13.40 -5.15
CA ALA A 10 -29.36 -13.17 -3.89
C ALA A 10 -28.80 -11.73 -3.89
N VAL A 11 -29.45 -10.85 -3.11
CA VAL A 11 -28.98 -9.47 -2.90
C VAL A 11 -28.09 -9.43 -1.67
N TRP A 12 -26.78 -9.39 -1.90
CA TRP A 12 -25.79 -9.16 -0.85
C TRP A 12 -25.46 -7.67 -0.77
N LYS A 13 -25.73 -7.05 0.39
CA LYS A 13 -25.37 -5.65 0.64
C LYS A 13 -23.88 -5.57 0.96
N GLN A 14 -23.08 -5.19 -0.03
CA GLN A 14 -21.66 -4.93 0.17
C GLN A 14 -21.50 -3.55 0.83
N THR A 15 -21.01 -3.53 2.07
CA THR A 15 -20.80 -2.31 2.87
C THR A 15 -19.46 -1.62 2.60
N GLN A 16 -18.48 -2.32 2.02
CA GLN A 16 -17.16 -1.80 1.67
C GLN A 16 -16.57 -2.58 0.47
N GLY A 17 -15.86 -1.88 -0.42
CA GLY A 17 -15.28 -2.44 -1.64
C GLY A 17 -16.23 -2.47 -2.83
N CYS A 18 -15.70 -2.90 -3.98
CA CYS A 18 -16.48 -3.12 -5.19
C CYS A 18 -16.62 -4.62 -5.45
N SER A 19 -17.69 -5.05 -6.11
CA SER A 19 -17.88 -6.47 -6.44
C SER A 19 -16.80 -6.93 -7.43
N GLU A 20 -16.17 -8.08 -7.18
CA GLU A 20 -15.21 -8.68 -8.11
C GLU A 20 -15.87 -8.79 -9.50
N GLY A 21 -15.22 -8.20 -10.51
CA GLY A 21 -15.74 -8.12 -11.87
C GLY A 21 -16.49 -6.82 -12.23
N SER A 22 -16.59 -5.84 -11.33
CA SER A 22 -17.07 -4.51 -11.70
C SER A 22 -16.01 -3.74 -12.50
N CYS A 23 -16.39 -3.22 -13.67
CA CYS A 23 -15.53 -2.38 -14.50
C CYS A 23 -15.09 -1.07 -13.81
N THR A 24 -15.74 -0.68 -12.71
CA THR A 24 -15.44 0.56 -11.97
C THR A 24 -14.44 0.38 -10.83
N SER A 25 -14.11 -0.86 -10.43
CA SER A 25 -13.16 -1.12 -9.34
C SER A 25 -11.76 -0.52 -9.60
N PRO A 26 -11.17 -0.64 -10.81
CA PRO A 26 -9.87 -0.04 -11.09
C PRO A 26 -9.89 1.49 -11.07
N LEU A 27 -11.02 2.11 -11.47
CA LEU A 27 -11.18 3.55 -11.44
C LEU A 27 -11.25 4.08 -10.00
N PHE A 28 -12.03 3.40 -9.15
CA PHE A 28 -12.10 3.76 -7.73
C PHE A 28 -10.73 3.64 -7.06
N TRP A 29 -9.99 2.59 -7.38
CA TRP A 29 -8.65 2.40 -6.86
C TRP A 29 -7.68 3.50 -7.28
N ASN A 30 -7.70 3.90 -8.55
CA ASN A 30 -6.90 5.02 -9.03
C ASN A 30 -7.24 6.32 -8.29
N ILE A 31 -8.52 6.59 -7.99
CA ILE A 31 -8.92 7.80 -7.26
C ILE A 31 -8.37 7.79 -5.83
N VAL A 32 -8.46 6.66 -5.13
CA VAL A 32 -8.00 6.57 -3.74
C VAL A 32 -6.47 6.57 -3.67
N ALA A 33 -5.79 5.85 -4.57
CA ALA A 33 -4.34 5.81 -4.65
C ALA A 33 -3.73 7.16 -5.10
N ASP A 34 -4.46 7.98 -5.87
CA ASP A 34 -3.98 9.30 -6.33
C ASP A 34 -3.55 10.21 -5.17
N GLU A 35 -4.23 10.13 -4.01
CA GLU A 35 -3.86 10.92 -2.82
C GLU A 35 -2.44 10.59 -2.35
N ILE A 36 -2.11 9.30 -2.21
CA ILE A 36 -0.79 8.89 -1.70
C ILE A 36 0.29 8.99 -2.77
N LEU A 37 -0.07 8.82 -4.05
CA LEU A 37 0.84 9.00 -5.18
C LEU A 37 1.24 10.47 -5.39
N LYS A 38 0.37 11.43 -5.03
CA LYS A 38 0.64 12.88 -5.11
C LYS A 38 1.22 13.48 -3.83
N THR A 39 1.48 12.67 -2.82
CA THR A 39 2.18 13.12 -1.62
C THR A 39 3.56 13.68 -2.01
N ASP A 40 3.96 14.78 -1.37
CA ASP A 40 5.28 15.39 -1.60
C ASP A 40 6.36 14.52 -0.94
N TRP A 41 6.82 13.53 -1.70
CA TRP A 41 7.87 12.62 -1.27
C TRP A 41 9.24 13.29 -1.39
N PRO A 42 10.14 13.11 -0.39
CA PRO A 42 11.54 13.49 -0.54
C PRO A 42 12.14 12.87 -1.80
N LYS A 43 13.11 13.55 -2.41
CA LYS A 43 13.86 13.07 -3.60
C LYS A 43 14.31 11.61 -3.48
N GLU A 44 14.65 11.19 -2.28
CA GLU A 44 15.18 9.87 -1.96
C GLU A 44 14.11 8.78 -1.86
N VAL A 45 12.83 9.13 -1.83
CA VAL A 45 11.68 8.23 -1.71
C VAL A 45 10.82 8.34 -2.96
N HIS A 46 10.59 7.22 -3.63
CA HIS A 46 9.67 7.13 -4.75
C HIS A 46 8.62 6.05 -4.47
N LEU A 47 7.34 6.41 -4.59
CA LEU A 47 6.22 5.49 -4.46
C LEU A 47 5.63 5.19 -5.84
N GLN A 48 5.45 3.92 -6.14
CA GLN A 48 4.73 3.45 -7.31
C GLN A 48 3.60 2.52 -6.89
N ALA A 49 2.48 2.58 -7.60
CA ALA A 49 1.36 1.67 -7.42
C ALA A 49 1.00 1.00 -8.75
N PHE A 50 0.57 -0.27 -8.69
CA PHE A 50 0.01 -0.98 -9.83
C PHE A 50 -1.08 -1.93 -9.36
N ALA A 51 -2.30 -1.75 -9.86
CA ALA A 51 -3.49 -2.38 -9.24
C ALA A 51 -3.42 -2.18 -7.72
N ASP A 52 -3.72 -3.19 -6.92
CA ASP A 52 -3.70 -3.18 -5.45
C ASP A 52 -2.31 -3.19 -4.80
N ASP A 53 -1.23 -3.29 -5.57
CA ASP A 53 0.13 -3.35 -5.06
C ASP A 53 0.82 -1.97 -5.00
N PHE A 54 1.61 -1.75 -3.94
CA PHE A 54 2.45 -0.57 -3.77
C PHE A 54 3.92 -0.96 -3.60
N ALA A 55 4.82 -0.17 -4.20
CA ALA A 55 6.25 -0.34 -4.10
C ALA A 55 6.94 0.99 -3.76
N PHE A 56 7.74 0.97 -2.69
CA PHE A 56 8.63 2.07 -2.32
C PHE A 56 10.05 1.79 -2.81
N VAL A 57 10.64 2.76 -3.51
CA VAL A 57 12.06 2.79 -3.84
C VAL A 57 12.70 3.89 -3.00
N ILE A 58 13.56 3.49 -2.06
CA ILE A 58 14.18 4.39 -1.08
C ILE A 58 15.69 4.33 -1.21
N SER A 59 16.31 5.51 -1.30
CA SER A 59 17.75 5.67 -1.42
C SER A 59 18.36 6.43 -0.23
N GLY A 60 19.64 6.22 0.00
CA GLY A 60 20.40 6.88 1.06
C GLY A 60 21.89 6.59 0.88
N ARG A 61 22.74 7.52 1.32
CA ARG A 61 24.21 7.38 1.24
C ARG A 61 24.78 6.66 2.45
N SER A 62 24.01 6.57 3.52
CA SER A 62 24.35 5.81 4.73
C SER A 62 23.18 4.95 5.18
N ARG A 63 23.47 3.93 5.98
CA ARG A 63 22.44 3.10 6.63
C ARG A 63 21.44 3.96 7.42
N ARG A 64 21.94 4.96 8.15
CA ARG A 64 21.12 5.84 8.98
C ARG A 64 20.15 6.66 8.14
N GLU A 65 20.61 7.23 7.02
CA GLU A 65 19.73 7.94 6.08
C GLU A 65 18.66 7.00 5.52
N LEU A 66 19.03 5.77 5.15
CA LEU A 66 18.08 4.78 4.65
C LEU A 66 17.02 4.43 5.69
N GLU A 67 17.41 4.21 6.95
CA GLU A 67 16.48 3.96 8.06
C GLU A 67 15.56 5.18 8.30
N GLN A 68 16.08 6.40 8.22
CA GLN A 68 15.29 7.62 8.39
C GLN A 68 14.27 7.80 7.26
N HIS A 69 14.69 7.69 6.00
CA HIS A 69 13.80 7.81 4.84
C HIS A 69 12.75 6.69 4.82
N THR A 70 13.15 5.47 5.16
CA THR A 70 12.23 4.33 5.25
C THR A 70 11.20 4.54 6.35
N SER A 71 11.63 4.99 7.53
CA SER A 71 10.70 5.26 8.64
C SER A 71 9.71 6.37 8.28
N PHE A 72 10.18 7.46 7.68
CA PHE A 72 9.32 8.55 7.21
C PHE A 72 8.30 8.07 6.15
N ALA A 73 8.76 7.28 5.18
CA ALA A 73 7.90 6.76 4.13
C ALA A 73 6.79 5.86 4.69
N LEU A 74 7.17 4.92 5.55
CA LEU A 74 6.22 3.99 6.16
C LEU A 74 5.25 4.68 7.12
N GLU A 75 5.70 5.67 7.90
CA GLU A 75 4.82 6.43 8.80
C GLU A 75 3.78 7.24 8.01
N THR A 76 4.21 7.88 6.93
CA THR A 76 3.31 8.63 6.04
C THR A 76 2.31 7.70 5.35
N PHE A 77 2.79 6.56 4.84
CA PHE A 77 1.95 5.54 4.23
C PHE A 77 0.93 4.97 5.22
N LYS A 78 1.36 4.73 6.46
CA LYS A 78 0.48 4.26 7.54
C LYS A 78 -0.63 5.25 7.84
N ASN A 79 -0.30 6.53 8.01
CA ASN A 79 -1.32 7.54 8.28
C ASN A 79 -2.36 7.59 7.15
N TRP A 80 -1.93 7.41 5.90
CA TRP A 80 -2.83 7.30 4.77
C TRP A 80 -3.67 6.02 4.78
N THR A 81 -3.09 4.85 5.10
CA THR A 81 -3.88 3.61 5.19
C THR A 81 -4.89 3.65 6.33
N ASP A 82 -4.50 4.19 7.49
CA ASP A 82 -5.40 4.33 8.65
C ASP A 82 -6.56 5.28 8.33
N LYS A 83 -6.28 6.40 7.63
CA LYS A 83 -7.30 7.36 7.17
C LYS A 83 -8.29 6.74 6.18
N ASN A 84 -7.82 5.85 5.31
CA ASN A 84 -8.63 5.22 4.25
C ASN A 84 -9.14 3.83 4.64
N GLU A 85 -8.97 3.42 5.89
CA GLU A 85 -9.39 2.12 6.44
C GLU A 85 -8.83 0.91 5.65
N PHE A 86 -7.59 1.04 5.15
CA PHE A 86 -6.89 -0.06 4.48
C PHE A 86 -6.11 -0.92 5.48
N ASN A 87 -6.22 -2.24 5.30
CA ASN A 87 -5.39 -3.21 5.99
C ASN A 87 -4.24 -3.65 5.10
N ILE A 88 -3.01 -3.38 5.53
CA ILE A 88 -1.81 -3.89 4.85
C ILE A 88 -1.52 -5.32 5.31
N SER A 89 -1.31 -6.21 4.34
CA SER A 89 -0.83 -7.58 4.58
C SER A 89 0.69 -7.57 4.76
N ILE A 90 1.16 -7.44 6.01
CA ILE A 90 2.60 -7.44 6.36
C ILE A 90 3.27 -8.75 5.89
N GLU A 91 2.57 -9.87 5.99
CA GLU A 91 3.01 -11.20 5.55
C GLU A 91 3.34 -11.29 4.05
N LYS A 92 2.76 -10.42 3.22
CA LYS A 92 3.04 -10.33 1.77
C LYS A 92 4.05 -9.24 1.43
N SER A 93 4.33 -8.34 2.35
CA SER A 93 5.30 -7.26 2.15
C SER A 93 6.72 -7.84 2.07
N GLN A 94 7.46 -7.45 1.04
CA GLN A 94 8.85 -7.85 0.85
C GLN A 94 9.72 -6.59 0.71
N TYR A 95 10.96 -6.67 1.16
CA TYR A 95 11.96 -5.63 0.95
C TYR A 95 13.24 -6.23 0.39
N LEU A 96 13.86 -5.49 -0.52
CA LEU A 96 15.15 -5.84 -1.10
C LEU A 96 16.13 -4.71 -0.80
N ILE A 97 17.30 -5.08 -0.28
CA ILE A 97 18.36 -4.13 0.07
C ILE A 97 19.52 -4.34 -0.89
N GLY A 98 20.05 -3.24 -1.44
CA GLY A 98 21.24 -3.23 -2.28
C GLY A 98 22.53 -3.50 -1.51
N LYS A 99 23.68 -2.99 -2.01
CA LYS A 99 25.00 -3.18 -1.40
C LYS A 99 25.13 -2.53 -0.02
N LEU A 100 24.67 -3.21 1.02
CA LEU A 100 24.91 -2.90 2.43
C LEU A 100 25.50 -4.14 3.10
N SER A 101 26.55 -3.97 3.91
CA SER A 101 27.17 -5.06 4.68
C SER A 101 26.23 -5.63 5.74
N ARG A 102 25.29 -4.81 6.23
CA ARG A 102 24.15 -5.17 7.08
C ARG A 102 22.95 -4.32 6.69
N GLY A 103 21.80 -4.96 6.47
CA GLY A 103 20.56 -4.28 6.09
C GLY A 103 20.04 -3.30 7.15
N PRO A 104 19.28 -2.26 6.77
CA PRO A 104 18.48 -1.47 7.71
C PRO A 104 17.44 -2.35 8.41
N VAL A 105 17.08 -1.97 9.63
CA VAL A 105 15.93 -2.58 10.33
C VAL A 105 14.68 -1.83 9.91
N VAL A 106 13.82 -2.45 9.11
CA VAL A 106 12.56 -1.88 8.64
C VAL A 106 11.44 -2.39 9.54
N ARG A 107 10.57 -1.49 10.04
CA ARG A 107 9.47 -1.86 10.93
C ARG A 107 8.16 -1.23 10.49
N TRP A 108 7.09 -2.02 10.49
CA TRP A 108 5.71 -1.59 10.37
C TRP A 108 5.00 -1.83 11.70
N ASN A 109 4.42 -0.81 12.33
CA ASN A 109 3.70 -0.96 13.61
C ASN A 109 4.49 -1.72 14.70
N SER A 110 5.81 -1.48 14.80
CA SER A 110 6.75 -2.19 15.70
C SER A 110 7.07 -3.64 15.33
N GLN A 111 6.43 -4.22 14.31
CA GLN A 111 6.77 -5.51 13.71
C GLN A 111 7.84 -5.32 12.63
N SER A 112 8.81 -6.23 12.53
CA SER A 112 9.77 -6.23 11.43
C SER A 112 9.07 -6.68 10.15
N ILE A 113 9.26 -5.91 9.08
CA ILE A 113 8.99 -6.38 7.71
C ILE A 113 10.17 -7.25 7.29
#